data_AF-A0A9W7FJ37-F1
#
_entry.id   AF-A0A9W7FJ37-F1
#
_cell.length_a   1.000
_cell.length_b   1.000
_cell.length_c   1.000
_cell.angle_alpha   90.00
_cell.angle_beta   90.00
_cell.angle_gamma   90.00
#
_symmetry.space_group_name_H-M   'P 1'
#
loop_
_entity.id
_entity.type
_entity.pdbx_description
1 polymer ?
#
loop_
_entity_poly.entity_id
_entity_poly.type
_entity_poly.pdbx_seq_one_letter_code
_entity_poly.pdbx_strand_id
1 'polypeptide(L)'
;MASDSDSECGLGDMGFMFDNEQPTVLETYTFPPSISVSMNVVDDDPGAVISGHYLWPASHLMAKYLTQDGALQGVLEGVPGRILELGAGCGMSGLVAGQIWGEAELVFTDYDFGVLKRCEGNRDETLKKASQPALAGATFVNLGWGDTDACAALGKFDLVLGSDVIYSAAIVTKLLQTVSDLITEGGAFIMTQSFVYDVETEDAIEKETAALKIDKEVVVDAWRGIGEKEILEKYGIDGEQKGKVTVFRRAS
;
A
#
# COMPACT_ATOMS: atom_id res chain seq x y z
N MET A 1 18.77 -51.31 0.48
CA MET A 1 17.78 -50.34 -0.05
C MET A 1 17.20 -49.63 1.15
N ALA A 2 17.72 -48.45 1.44
CA ALA A 2 17.12 -47.46 2.33
C ALA A 2 17.08 -46.19 1.49
N SER A 3 15.88 -45.67 1.25
CA SER A 3 15.64 -44.42 0.53
C SER A 3 15.61 -43.30 1.56
N ASP A 4 16.62 -42.45 1.53
CA ASP A 4 16.66 -41.21 2.31
C ASP A 4 15.65 -40.22 1.73
N SER A 5 14.72 -39.82 2.61
CA SER A 5 13.94 -38.60 2.49
C SER A 5 14.71 -37.49 3.19
N ASP A 6 15.32 -36.58 2.45
CA ASP A 6 15.96 -35.39 3.02
C ASP A 6 15.51 -34.10 2.31
N SER A 7 14.62 -33.40 3.04
CA SER A 7 14.66 -31.96 3.33
C SER A 7 14.84 -30.94 2.20
N GLU A 8 13.75 -30.60 1.50
CA GLU A 8 13.54 -29.28 0.88
C GLU A 8 13.15 -28.20 1.92
N CYS A 9 13.79 -28.19 3.09
CA CYS A 9 13.47 -27.24 4.19
C CYS A 9 14.53 -26.13 4.39
N GLY A 10 15.55 -26.04 3.53
CA GLY A 10 16.73 -25.19 3.83
C GLY A 10 16.98 -23.98 2.91
N LEU A 11 16.30 -23.89 1.76
CA LEU A 11 16.63 -22.87 0.75
C LEU A 11 15.80 -21.59 0.87
N GLY A 12 14.55 -21.67 1.34
CA GLY A 12 13.74 -20.48 1.62
C GLY A 12 14.28 -19.69 2.83
N ASP A 13 14.60 -20.40 3.92
CA ASP A 13 15.07 -19.81 5.18
C ASP A 13 16.41 -19.05 5.06
N MET A 14 17.28 -19.48 4.15
CA MET A 14 18.54 -18.78 3.91
C MET A 14 18.37 -17.50 3.09
N GLY A 15 17.38 -17.39 2.20
CA GLY A 15 17.06 -16.13 1.52
C GLY A 15 16.55 -15.06 2.49
N PHE A 16 15.75 -15.46 3.48
CA PHE A 16 15.16 -14.57 4.49
C PHE A 16 16.15 -13.99 5.51
N MET A 17 17.31 -14.61 5.72
CA MET A 17 18.33 -14.10 6.62
C MET A 17 19.15 -12.95 6.01
N PHE A 18 19.35 -12.91 4.69
CA PHE A 18 20.24 -11.92 4.06
C PHE A 18 19.58 -10.57 3.77
N ASP A 19 18.26 -10.51 3.53
CA ASP A 19 17.56 -9.22 3.33
C ASP A 19 17.32 -8.44 4.64
N ASN A 20 17.40 -9.12 5.80
CA ASN A 20 17.35 -8.46 7.10
C ASN A 20 18.66 -7.80 7.54
N GLU A 21 19.76 -7.98 6.80
CA GLU A 21 21.07 -7.42 7.14
C GLU A 21 21.32 -6.02 6.58
N GLN A 22 20.41 -5.47 5.76
CA GLN A 22 20.57 -4.11 5.26
C GLN A 22 20.45 -3.11 6.43
N PRO A 23 21.45 -2.24 6.64
CA PRO A 23 21.40 -1.25 7.70
C PRO A 23 20.21 -0.32 7.47
N THR A 24 19.42 -0.12 8.51
CA THR A 24 18.27 0.80 8.47
C THR A 24 18.52 2.03 9.32
N VAL A 25 17.92 3.13 8.93
CA VAL A 25 17.85 4.36 9.72
C VAL A 25 16.43 4.51 10.26
N LEU A 26 16.32 4.85 11.55
CA LEU A 26 15.03 5.20 12.15
C LEU A 26 14.70 6.65 11.74
N GLU A 27 13.70 6.79 10.90
CA GLU A 27 13.19 8.09 10.48
C GLU A 27 11.81 8.36 11.06
N THR A 28 11.43 9.63 11.17
CA THR A 28 10.10 10.04 11.62
C THR A 28 9.51 11.01 10.62
N TYR A 29 8.36 10.64 10.07
CA TYR A 29 7.59 11.43 9.12
C TYR A 29 6.36 12.00 9.81
N THR A 30 6.08 13.28 9.58
CA THR A 30 4.96 13.97 10.21
C THR A 30 4.03 14.56 9.18
N PHE A 31 2.72 14.40 9.37
CA PHE A 31 1.68 14.91 8.48
C PHE A 31 0.63 15.68 9.29
N PRO A 32 0.06 16.77 8.75
CA PRO A 32 -1.03 17.49 9.40
C PRO A 32 -2.27 16.59 9.65
N PRO A 33 -3.12 16.91 10.63
CA PRO A 33 -2.91 17.92 11.67
C PRO A 33 -1.99 17.43 12.81
N SER A 34 -1.84 16.12 13.03
CA SER A 34 -1.04 15.54 14.13
C SER A 34 -0.68 14.05 13.92
N ILE A 35 -0.38 13.66 12.69
CA ILE A 35 0.01 12.29 12.35
C ILE A 35 1.53 12.17 12.37
N SER A 36 2.04 11.09 12.97
CA SER A 36 3.47 10.81 13.04
C SER A 36 3.73 9.34 12.82
N VAL A 37 4.62 9.00 11.89
CA VAL A 37 5.02 7.62 11.60
C VAL A 37 6.51 7.51 11.83
N SER A 38 6.94 6.56 12.65
CA SER A 38 8.35 6.28 12.91
C SER A 38 8.70 4.91 12.35
N MET A 39 9.68 4.84 11.46
CA MET A 39 9.99 3.63 10.69
C MET A 39 11.48 3.44 10.51
N ASN A 40 11.92 2.18 10.55
CA ASN A 40 13.24 1.77 10.12
C ASN A 40 13.21 1.51 8.60
N VAL A 41 13.90 2.36 7.84
CA VAL A 41 13.96 2.32 6.37
C VAL A 41 15.40 2.12 5.91
N VAL A 42 15.59 1.50 4.74
CA VAL A 42 16.91 1.37 4.11
C VAL A 42 17.30 2.71 3.46
N ASP A 43 18.58 3.09 3.59
CA ASP A 43 19.14 4.32 3.02
C ASP A 43 19.10 4.33 1.47
N ASP A 44 19.17 5.52 0.86
CA ASP A 44 18.81 5.88 -0.53
C ASP A 44 19.63 5.20 -1.66
N ASP A 45 20.46 4.20 -1.36
CA ASP A 45 21.12 3.32 -2.34
C ASP A 45 20.67 1.86 -2.15
N PRO A 46 19.47 1.48 -2.64
CA PRO A 46 18.96 0.11 -2.51
C PRO A 46 19.78 -0.93 -3.30
N GLY A 47 20.82 -0.50 -4.04
CA GLY A 47 21.52 -1.34 -5.00
C GLY A 47 20.55 -1.87 -6.07
N ALA A 48 20.96 -2.92 -6.79
CA ALA A 48 20.14 -3.56 -7.83
C ALA A 48 18.93 -4.34 -7.28
N VAL A 49 18.57 -4.17 -6.00
CA VAL A 49 17.52 -4.94 -5.33
C VAL A 49 16.32 -4.03 -5.07
N ILE A 50 15.29 -4.19 -5.90
CA ILE A 50 13.95 -3.62 -5.69
C ILE A 50 13.35 -4.32 -4.45
N SER A 51 13.75 -3.88 -3.26
CA SER A 51 13.28 -4.48 -2.01
C SER A 51 12.06 -3.73 -1.49
N GLY A 52 11.09 -4.47 -0.94
CA GLY A 52 9.98 -3.88 -0.17
C GLY A 52 10.43 -3.19 1.12
N HIS A 53 11.75 -3.15 1.40
CA HIS A 53 12.36 -2.45 2.52
C HIS A 53 12.74 -1.01 2.20
N TYR A 54 12.70 -0.60 0.92
CA TYR A 54 12.87 0.78 0.49
C TYR A 54 11.56 1.55 0.64
N LEU A 55 11.64 2.79 1.15
CA LEU A 55 10.48 3.64 1.27
C LEU A 55 10.19 4.36 -0.06
N TRP A 56 9.35 3.75 -0.88
CA TRP A 56 9.02 4.28 -2.21
C TRP A 56 8.30 5.64 -2.15
N PRO A 57 8.58 6.57 -3.09
CA PRO A 57 8.04 7.93 -3.03
C PRO A 57 6.52 8.02 -3.04
N ALA A 58 5.80 7.10 -3.70
CA ALA A 58 4.34 7.15 -3.75
C ALA A 58 3.67 6.93 -2.38
N SER A 59 4.36 6.32 -1.43
CA SER A 59 3.84 6.12 -0.07
C SER A 59 3.72 7.45 0.70
N HIS A 60 4.65 8.38 0.47
CA HIS A 60 4.56 9.75 0.98
C HIS A 60 3.40 10.51 0.34
N LEU A 61 3.19 10.31 -0.96
CA LEU A 61 2.04 10.88 -1.66
C LEU A 61 0.73 10.34 -1.08
N MET A 62 0.65 9.05 -0.78
CA MET A 62 -0.53 8.45 -0.13
C MET A 62 -0.79 9.10 1.22
N ALA A 63 0.25 9.22 2.06
CA ALA A 63 0.13 9.87 3.36
C ALA A 63 -0.38 11.33 3.25
N LYS A 64 0.20 12.11 2.31
CA LYS A 64 -0.24 13.47 2.00
C LYS A 64 -1.69 13.52 1.52
N TYR A 65 -2.10 12.58 0.68
CA TYR A 65 -3.48 12.51 0.17
C TYR A 65 -4.48 12.19 1.30
N LEU A 66 -4.23 11.15 2.11
CA LEU A 66 -5.15 10.74 3.17
C LEU A 66 -5.31 11.79 4.28
N THR A 67 -4.28 12.62 4.49
CA THR A 67 -4.30 13.72 5.48
C THR A 67 -5.04 14.98 5.00
N GLN A 68 -5.63 14.94 3.81
CA GLN A 68 -6.47 16.02 3.30
C GLN A 68 -7.84 16.05 3.97
N ASP A 69 -8.32 17.27 4.25
CA ASP A 69 -9.69 17.46 4.71
C ASP A 69 -10.65 16.93 3.64
N GLY A 70 -11.45 15.92 3.98
CA GLY A 70 -12.38 15.31 3.04
C GLY A 70 -11.75 14.39 2.00
N ALA A 71 -10.55 13.82 2.24
CA ALA A 71 -9.87 12.93 1.28
C ALA A 71 -10.72 11.73 0.78
N LEU A 72 -11.72 11.31 1.56
CA LEU A 72 -12.65 10.24 1.19
C LEU A 72 -14.05 10.75 0.78
N GLN A 73 -14.27 12.06 0.71
CA GLN A 73 -15.54 12.63 0.28
C GLN A 73 -15.81 12.27 -1.18
N GLY A 74 -16.93 11.60 -1.44
CA GLY A 74 -17.24 11.07 -2.78
C GLY A 74 -16.42 9.82 -3.16
N VAL A 75 -15.55 9.33 -2.27
CA VAL A 75 -14.87 8.03 -2.42
C VAL A 75 -15.61 6.95 -1.65
N LEU A 76 -15.98 7.20 -0.38
CA LEU A 76 -16.74 6.28 0.47
C LEU A 76 -17.98 6.96 1.06
N GLU A 77 -19.03 6.18 1.31
CA GLU A 77 -20.20 6.59 2.09
C GLU A 77 -19.92 6.50 3.60
N GLY A 78 -18.98 7.32 4.08
CA GLY A 78 -18.63 7.41 5.50
C GLY A 78 -17.18 7.10 5.83
N VAL A 79 -16.93 6.70 7.08
CA VAL A 79 -15.59 6.30 7.55
C VAL A 79 -15.38 4.80 7.32
N PRO A 80 -14.20 4.36 6.86
CA PRO A 80 -13.91 2.95 6.66
C PRO A 80 -13.86 2.22 8.01
N GLY A 81 -14.53 1.06 8.09
CA GLY A 81 -14.47 0.16 9.24
C GLY A 81 -13.37 -0.90 9.10
N ARG A 82 -13.04 -1.30 7.88
CA ARG A 82 -11.91 -2.20 7.57
C ARG A 82 -11.02 -1.64 6.47
N ILE A 83 -9.71 -1.63 6.72
CA ILE A 83 -8.68 -1.09 5.84
C ILE A 83 -7.62 -2.15 5.56
N LEU A 84 -7.25 -2.32 4.29
CA LEU A 84 -6.15 -3.19 3.88
C LEU A 84 -5.10 -2.43 3.05
N GLU A 85 -3.82 -2.66 3.32
CA GLU A 85 -2.72 -2.19 2.46
C GLU A 85 -2.15 -3.36 1.63
N LEU A 86 -2.15 -3.21 0.31
CA LEU A 86 -1.55 -4.13 -0.66
C LEU A 86 -0.11 -3.71 -0.95
N GLY A 87 0.83 -4.66 -0.87
CA GLY A 87 2.25 -4.36 -1.10
C GLY A 87 2.77 -3.37 -0.07
N ALA A 88 2.57 -3.68 1.20
CA ALA A 88 2.77 -2.76 2.31
C ALA A 88 4.19 -2.21 2.40
N GLY A 89 5.21 -2.99 2.00
CA GLY A 89 6.59 -2.55 2.12
C GLY A 89 6.94 -2.14 3.55
N CYS A 90 7.27 -0.86 3.75
CA CYS A 90 7.50 -0.28 5.08
C CYS A 90 6.24 0.03 5.89
N GLY A 91 5.05 0.07 5.28
CA GLY A 91 3.75 0.26 5.93
C GLY A 91 3.24 1.70 6.03
N MET A 92 3.87 2.66 5.36
CA MET A 92 3.53 4.08 5.51
C MET A 92 2.03 4.36 5.32
N SER A 93 1.39 3.80 4.28
CA SER A 93 0.00 4.14 3.96
C SER A 93 -0.95 3.66 5.05
N GLY A 94 -0.84 2.40 5.47
CA GLY A 94 -1.66 1.82 6.51
C GLY A 94 -1.38 2.44 7.88
N LEU A 95 -0.12 2.78 8.19
CA LEU A 95 0.23 3.44 9.46
C LEU A 95 -0.36 4.85 9.57
N VAL A 96 -0.43 5.59 8.46
CA VAL A 96 -1.14 6.88 8.40
C VAL A 96 -2.64 6.66 8.50
N ALA A 97 -3.20 5.73 7.73
CA ALA A 97 -4.63 5.41 7.75
C ALA A 97 -5.12 5.01 9.15
N GLY A 98 -4.36 4.15 9.85
CA GLY A 98 -4.67 3.72 11.22
C GLY A 98 -4.59 4.84 12.27
N GLN A 99 -3.95 5.97 11.95
CA GLN A 99 -3.99 7.17 12.81
C GLN A 99 -5.19 8.07 12.51
N ILE A 100 -5.65 8.12 11.25
CA ILE A 100 -6.83 8.87 10.84
C ILE A 100 -8.10 8.16 11.32
N TRP A 101 -8.17 6.85 11.08
CA TRP A 101 -9.32 6.00 11.41
C TRP A 101 -8.94 5.01 12.51
N GLY A 102 -8.69 5.56 13.71
CA GLY A 102 -8.15 4.83 14.86
C GLY A 102 -8.98 3.63 15.35
N GLU A 103 -10.24 3.49 14.93
CA GLU A 103 -11.11 2.37 15.29
C GLU A 103 -11.24 1.32 14.17
N ALA A 104 -10.64 1.54 13.01
CA ALA A 104 -10.73 0.61 11.89
C ALA A 104 -9.90 -0.66 12.14
N GLU A 105 -10.38 -1.79 11.62
CA GLU A 105 -9.55 -2.99 11.49
C GLU A 105 -8.50 -2.74 10.40
N LEU A 106 -7.22 -2.93 10.74
CA LEU A 106 -6.10 -2.64 9.85
C LEU A 106 -5.33 -3.92 9.50
N VAL A 107 -5.20 -4.19 8.21
CA VAL A 107 -4.49 -5.36 7.67
C VAL A 107 -3.40 -4.90 6.70
N PHE A 108 -2.17 -5.28 6.97
CA PHE A 108 -1.03 -5.08 6.07
C PHE A 108 -0.75 -6.37 5.31
N THR A 109 -0.58 -6.27 3.99
CA THR A 109 -0.27 -7.42 3.16
C THR A 109 0.93 -7.19 2.25
N ASP A 110 1.73 -8.22 2.09
CA ASP A 110 2.87 -8.25 1.17
C ASP A 110 3.15 -9.70 0.77
N TYR A 111 3.84 -9.90 -0.35
CA TYR A 111 4.27 -11.22 -0.78
C TYR A 111 5.45 -11.73 0.06
N ASP A 112 6.26 -10.83 0.62
CA ASP A 112 7.45 -11.21 1.38
C ASP A 112 7.23 -11.15 2.91
N PHE A 113 7.52 -12.27 3.60
CA PHE A 113 7.38 -12.36 5.05
C PHE A 113 8.38 -11.49 5.82
N GLY A 114 9.59 -11.30 5.29
CA GLY A 114 10.60 -10.41 5.86
C GLY A 114 10.19 -8.95 5.77
N VAL A 115 9.57 -8.54 4.65
CA VAL A 115 8.96 -7.21 4.47
C VAL A 115 7.85 -6.99 5.48
N LEU A 116 6.92 -7.95 5.64
CA LEU A 116 5.86 -7.87 6.66
C LEU A 116 6.41 -7.76 8.07
N LYS A 117 7.46 -8.52 8.41
CA LYS A 117 8.10 -8.43 9.73
C LYS A 117 8.72 -7.05 9.97
N ARG A 118 9.29 -6.42 8.94
CA ARG A 118 9.79 -5.04 9.05
C ARG A 118 8.65 -4.03 9.17
N CYS A 119 7.58 -4.21 8.40
CA CYS A 119 6.34 -3.42 8.52
C CYS A 119 5.77 -3.48 9.95
N GLU A 120 5.76 -4.66 10.57
CA GLU A 120 5.35 -4.85 11.97
C GLU A 120 6.27 -4.10 12.94
N GLY A 121 7.58 -4.17 12.75
CA GLY A 121 8.53 -3.36 13.55
C GLY A 121 8.31 -1.85 13.39
N ASN A 122 7.97 -1.38 12.20
CA ASN A 122 7.64 0.02 11.94
C ASN A 122 6.34 0.45 12.62
N ARG A 123 5.34 -0.44 12.67
CA ARG A 123 4.14 -0.25 13.50
C ARG A 123 4.53 -0.07 14.96
N ASP A 124 5.40 -0.94 15.49
CA ASP A 124 5.81 -0.88 16.90
C ASP A 124 6.57 0.41 17.23
N GLU A 125 7.45 0.88 16.35
CA GLU A 125 8.12 2.18 16.49
C GLU A 125 7.14 3.34 16.47
N THR A 126 6.13 3.29 15.60
CA THR A 126 5.07 4.30 15.51
C THR A 126 4.20 4.32 16.77
N LEU A 127 3.85 3.15 17.33
CA LEU A 127 3.06 3.02 18.56
C LEU A 127 3.69 3.70 19.78
N LYS A 128 5.02 3.86 19.80
CA LYS A 128 5.72 4.60 20.87
C LYS A 128 5.34 6.09 20.92
N LYS A 129 4.79 6.63 19.82
CA LYS A 129 4.40 8.05 19.69
C LYS A 129 2.90 8.24 19.44
N ALA A 130 2.24 7.27 18.82
CA ALA A 130 0.82 7.32 18.47
C ALA A 130 0.09 6.09 19.00
N SER A 131 -0.72 6.25 20.04
CA SER A 131 -1.47 5.14 20.66
C SER A 131 -2.89 5.07 20.10
N GLN A 132 -3.03 4.47 18.92
CA GLN A 132 -4.32 4.26 18.26
C GLN A 132 -4.73 2.78 18.29
N PRO A 133 -6.00 2.43 18.61
CA PRO A 133 -6.46 1.04 18.65
C PRO A 133 -6.20 0.26 17.35
N ALA A 134 -6.44 0.88 16.19
CA ALA A 134 -6.21 0.30 14.86
C ALA A 134 -4.74 -0.14 14.68
N LEU A 135 -3.78 0.68 15.12
CA LEU A 135 -2.36 0.32 15.05
C LEU A 135 -2.02 -0.83 16.01
N ALA A 136 -2.53 -0.77 17.24
CA ALA A 136 -2.29 -1.81 18.25
C ALA A 136 -2.86 -3.17 17.82
N GLY A 137 -4.02 -3.15 17.15
CA GLY A 137 -4.70 -4.33 16.62
C GLY A 137 -4.32 -4.73 15.19
N ALA A 138 -3.37 -4.04 14.56
CA ALA A 138 -2.99 -4.31 13.18
C ALA A 138 -2.49 -5.74 12.97
N THR A 139 -2.87 -6.34 11.84
CA THR A 139 -2.44 -7.69 11.45
C THR A 139 -1.58 -7.65 10.18
N PHE A 140 -0.69 -8.63 10.03
CA PHE A 140 0.26 -8.73 8.94
C PHE A 140 0.09 -10.09 8.27
N VAL A 141 -0.33 -10.10 7.01
CA VAL A 141 -0.75 -11.32 6.30
C VAL A 141 -0.03 -11.42 4.97
N ASN A 142 0.58 -12.58 4.71
CA ASN A 142 1.16 -12.87 3.42
C ASN A 142 0.07 -12.99 2.35
N LEU A 143 0.23 -12.27 1.23
CA LEU A 143 -0.74 -12.30 0.14
C LEU A 143 -0.03 -12.23 -1.21
N GLY A 144 -0.15 -13.30 -2.00
CA GLY A 144 0.15 -13.27 -3.42
C GLY A 144 -1.00 -12.67 -4.21
N TRP A 145 -0.75 -11.65 -5.02
CA TRP A 145 -1.79 -11.09 -5.87
C TRP A 145 -2.31 -12.11 -6.88
N GLY A 146 -3.64 -12.19 -7.00
CA GLY A 146 -4.37 -13.18 -7.78
C GLY A 146 -4.72 -14.46 -7.01
N ASP A 147 -4.35 -14.58 -5.73
CA ASP A 147 -4.77 -15.68 -4.87
C ASP A 147 -6.20 -15.43 -4.34
N THR A 148 -7.18 -16.02 -5.01
CA THR A 148 -8.61 -15.85 -4.69
C THR A 148 -8.98 -16.47 -3.34
N ASP A 149 -8.33 -17.56 -2.95
CA ASP A 149 -8.64 -18.26 -1.70
C ASP A 149 -8.12 -17.47 -0.49
N ALA A 150 -6.91 -16.91 -0.61
CA ALA A 150 -6.36 -15.98 0.38
C ALA A 150 -7.21 -14.72 0.52
N CYS A 151 -7.68 -14.14 -0.60
CA CYS A 151 -8.60 -13.00 -0.57
C CYS A 151 -9.92 -13.34 0.13
N ALA A 152 -10.50 -14.52 -0.16
CA ALA A 152 -11.72 -14.98 0.48
C ALA A 152 -11.55 -15.16 1.99
N ALA A 153 -10.39 -15.63 2.45
CA ALA A 153 -10.08 -15.78 3.87
C ALA A 153 -9.92 -14.44 4.60
N LEU A 154 -9.39 -13.41 3.94
CA LEU A 154 -9.26 -12.05 4.47
C LEU A 154 -10.60 -11.30 4.54
N GLY A 155 -11.55 -11.67 3.66
CA GLY A 155 -12.83 -11.02 3.52
C GLY A 155 -12.76 -9.69 2.76
N LYS A 156 -13.77 -8.85 2.93
CA LYS A 156 -13.92 -7.59 2.19
C LYS A 156 -13.61 -6.34 3.01
N PHE A 157 -13.09 -5.32 2.38
CA PHE A 157 -12.61 -4.08 2.98
C PHE A 157 -13.32 -2.88 2.37
N ASP A 158 -13.60 -1.88 3.20
CA ASP A 158 -14.20 -0.62 2.76
C ASP A 158 -13.16 0.21 2.01
N LEU A 159 -11.90 0.16 2.47
CA LEU A 159 -10.78 0.87 1.88
C LEU A 159 -9.60 -0.08 1.67
N VAL A 160 -9.11 -0.15 0.44
CA VAL A 160 -7.84 -0.78 0.10
C VAL A 160 -6.85 0.30 -0.33
N LEU A 161 -5.60 0.21 0.10
CA LEU A 161 -4.53 1.14 -0.20
C LEU A 161 -3.40 0.42 -0.94
N GLY A 162 -2.71 1.11 -1.84
CA GLY A 162 -1.50 0.60 -2.47
C GLY A 162 -0.65 1.73 -3.05
N SER A 163 0.65 1.72 -2.77
CA SER A 163 1.59 2.73 -3.28
C SER A 163 2.68 2.06 -4.11
N ASP A 164 2.88 2.52 -5.36
CA ASP A 164 3.84 1.95 -6.32
C ASP A 164 3.67 0.44 -6.58
N VAL A 165 2.42 -0.05 -6.50
CA VAL A 165 2.07 -1.48 -6.66
C VAL A 165 2.01 -1.96 -8.12
N ILE A 166 1.93 -1.05 -9.10
CA ILE A 166 2.05 -1.39 -10.53
C ILE A 166 3.42 -0.91 -11.02
N TYR A 167 4.33 -1.85 -11.23
CA TYR A 167 5.68 -1.62 -11.74
C TYR A 167 5.93 -2.30 -13.10
N SER A 168 4.95 -3.04 -13.63
CA SER A 168 4.96 -3.60 -14.98
C SER A 168 3.54 -3.97 -15.44
N ALA A 169 3.28 -3.99 -16.74
CA ALA A 169 1.99 -4.41 -17.29
C ALA A 169 1.57 -5.84 -16.85
N ALA A 170 2.54 -6.73 -16.62
CA ALA A 170 2.29 -8.13 -16.24
C ALA A 170 1.61 -8.29 -14.87
N ILE A 171 1.69 -7.28 -14.00
CA ILE A 171 1.12 -7.35 -12.64
C ILE A 171 -0.33 -6.86 -12.57
N VAL A 172 -0.77 -6.10 -13.58
CA VAL A 172 -2.05 -5.38 -13.58
C VAL A 172 -3.24 -6.32 -13.39
N THR A 173 -3.33 -7.39 -14.19
CA THR A 173 -4.43 -8.36 -14.09
C THR A 173 -4.52 -8.98 -12.70
N LYS A 174 -3.38 -9.41 -12.13
CA LYS A 174 -3.36 -10.04 -10.81
C LYS A 174 -3.73 -9.06 -9.70
N LEU A 175 -3.20 -7.85 -9.74
CA LEU A 175 -3.50 -6.82 -8.77
C LEU A 175 -4.97 -6.41 -8.81
N LEU A 176 -5.52 -6.09 -9.99
CA LEU A 176 -6.90 -5.63 -10.10
C LEU A 176 -7.92 -6.75 -9.80
N GLN A 177 -7.59 -8.01 -10.09
CA GLN A 177 -8.39 -9.14 -9.62
C GLN A 177 -8.39 -9.20 -8.09
N THR A 178 -7.22 -9.06 -7.45
CA THR A 178 -7.10 -9.02 -5.98
C THR A 178 -7.94 -7.87 -5.39
N VAL A 179 -7.88 -6.69 -6.00
CA VAL A 179 -8.70 -5.54 -5.60
C VAL A 179 -10.19 -5.85 -5.70
N SER A 180 -10.66 -6.39 -6.84
CA SER A 180 -12.06 -6.83 -7.01
C SER A 180 -12.49 -7.84 -5.94
N ASP A 181 -11.59 -8.74 -5.56
CA ASP A 181 -11.82 -9.79 -4.57
C ASP A 181 -11.72 -9.31 -3.13
N LEU A 182 -11.17 -8.11 -2.87
CA LEU A 182 -11.04 -7.54 -1.53
C LEU A 182 -11.96 -6.35 -1.27
N ILE A 183 -12.42 -5.59 -2.26
CA ILE A 183 -13.29 -4.43 -1.99
C ILE A 183 -14.75 -4.85 -1.78
N THR A 184 -15.42 -4.19 -0.83
CA THR A 184 -16.89 -4.26 -0.64
C THR A 184 -17.63 -3.60 -1.81
N GLU A 185 -18.94 -3.86 -1.91
CA GLU A 185 -19.82 -2.97 -2.69
C GLU A 185 -19.83 -1.59 -2.02
N GLY A 186 -19.61 -0.53 -2.80
CA GLY A 186 -19.40 0.82 -2.26
C GLY A 186 -18.02 1.08 -1.63
N GLY A 187 -17.13 0.07 -1.60
CA GLY A 187 -15.74 0.21 -1.19
C GLY A 187 -14.85 0.76 -2.30
N ALA A 188 -13.65 1.19 -1.92
CA ALA A 188 -12.69 1.80 -2.83
C ALA A 188 -11.27 1.26 -2.64
N PHE A 189 -10.52 1.21 -3.74
CA PHE A 189 -9.07 1.06 -3.75
C PHE A 189 -8.44 2.39 -4.16
N ILE A 190 -7.56 2.93 -3.32
CA ILE A 190 -6.78 4.14 -3.61
C ILE A 190 -5.36 3.71 -3.92
N MET A 191 -4.90 4.07 -5.12
CA MET A 191 -3.57 3.79 -5.60
C MET A 191 -2.78 5.08 -5.80
N THR A 192 -1.56 5.12 -5.28
CA THR A 192 -0.59 6.17 -5.60
C THR A 192 0.56 5.63 -6.44
N GLN A 193 1.07 6.46 -7.34
CA GLN A 193 2.21 6.13 -8.19
C GLN A 193 3.21 7.29 -8.26
N SER A 194 4.50 6.98 -8.31
CA SER A 194 5.61 7.95 -8.35
C SER A 194 6.27 8.08 -9.73
N PHE A 195 5.82 7.30 -10.72
CA PHE A 195 6.32 7.36 -12.09
C PHE A 195 5.19 7.28 -13.13
N VAL A 196 5.52 7.69 -14.36
CA VAL A 196 4.60 7.64 -15.49
C VAL A 196 4.66 6.25 -16.11
N TYR A 197 3.49 5.63 -16.32
CA TYR A 197 3.38 4.34 -16.97
C TYR A 197 3.53 4.47 -18.49
N ASP A 198 4.02 3.40 -19.12
CA ASP A 198 3.97 3.25 -20.56
C ASP A 198 2.54 2.97 -21.04
N VAL A 199 2.35 3.05 -22.36
CA VAL A 199 1.04 2.84 -23.00
C VAL A 199 0.53 1.42 -22.74
N GLU A 200 1.40 0.42 -22.74
CA GLU A 200 1.02 -0.98 -22.50
C GLU A 200 0.42 -1.17 -21.10
N THR A 201 1.03 -0.56 -20.08
CA THR A 201 0.55 -0.63 -18.70
C THR A 201 -0.76 0.14 -18.53
N GLU A 202 -0.89 1.34 -19.10
CA GLU A 202 -2.15 2.09 -19.05
C GLU A 202 -3.29 1.36 -19.78
N ASP A 203 -3.03 0.78 -20.96
CA ASP A 203 -4.01 -0.01 -21.72
C ASP A 203 -4.43 -1.28 -20.95
N ALA A 204 -3.48 -1.93 -20.26
CA ALA A 204 -3.78 -3.08 -19.41
C ALA A 204 -4.70 -2.68 -18.25
N ILE A 205 -4.45 -1.52 -17.61
CA ILE A 205 -5.30 -1.02 -16.52
C ILE A 205 -6.72 -0.77 -17.04
N GLU A 206 -6.88 -0.05 -18.17
CA GLU A 206 -8.21 0.23 -18.74
C GLU A 206 -8.97 -1.05 -19.13
N LYS A 207 -8.27 -2.02 -19.71
CA LYS A 207 -8.87 -3.29 -20.11
C LYS A 207 -9.38 -4.07 -18.90
N GLU A 208 -8.57 -4.17 -17.85
CA GLU A 208 -8.90 -4.96 -16.66
C GLU A 208 -9.97 -4.28 -15.81
N THR A 209 -9.95 -2.96 -15.64
CA THR A 209 -11.03 -2.24 -14.94
C THR A 209 -12.36 -2.41 -15.66
N ALA A 210 -12.38 -2.32 -17.00
CA ALA A 210 -13.57 -2.57 -17.80
C ALA A 210 -14.08 -4.01 -17.67
N ALA A 211 -13.17 -5.01 -17.68
CA ALA A 211 -13.53 -6.42 -17.53
C ALA A 211 -14.14 -6.73 -16.15
N LEU A 212 -13.57 -6.13 -15.09
CA LEU A 212 -13.99 -6.32 -13.71
C LEU A 212 -15.15 -5.40 -13.28
N LYS A 213 -15.57 -4.47 -14.15
CA LYS A 213 -16.58 -3.43 -13.85
C LYS A 213 -16.20 -2.58 -12.64
N ILE A 214 -14.92 -2.26 -12.55
CA ILE A 214 -14.37 -1.32 -11.58
C ILE A 214 -14.37 0.06 -12.24
N ASP A 215 -15.03 1.02 -11.62
CA ASP A 215 -14.93 2.43 -11.99
C ASP A 215 -13.53 2.95 -11.63
N LYS A 216 -12.90 3.72 -12.53
CA LYS A 216 -11.56 4.26 -12.35
C LYS A 216 -11.58 5.77 -12.54
N GLU A 217 -11.12 6.50 -11.53
CA GLU A 217 -11.01 7.94 -11.56
C GLU A 217 -9.60 8.39 -11.18
N VAL A 218 -9.00 9.25 -12.00
CA VAL A 218 -7.75 9.93 -11.67
C VAL A 218 -8.09 11.25 -10.99
N VAL A 219 -7.93 11.28 -9.67
CA VAL A 219 -8.26 12.46 -8.84
C VAL A 219 -7.09 13.44 -8.74
N VAL A 220 -5.86 12.93 -8.88
CA VAL A 220 -4.63 13.74 -8.95
C VAL A 220 -3.72 13.18 -10.03
N ASP A 221 -3.17 14.06 -10.88
CA ASP A 221 -2.08 13.75 -11.80
C ASP A 221 -1.16 14.97 -11.91
N ALA A 222 -0.06 14.96 -11.16
CA ALA A 222 0.89 16.07 -11.13
C ALA A 222 1.61 16.30 -12.46
N TRP A 223 1.68 15.29 -13.33
CA TRP A 223 2.30 15.44 -14.66
C TRP A 223 1.35 16.10 -15.66
N ARG A 224 0.05 15.90 -15.48
CA ARG A 224 -1.01 16.48 -16.34
C ARG A 224 -1.70 17.70 -15.74
N GLY A 225 -1.36 18.09 -14.51
CA GLY A 225 -1.97 19.22 -13.81
C GLY A 225 -3.42 18.96 -13.38
N ILE A 226 -3.75 17.70 -13.06
CA ILE A 226 -5.08 17.30 -12.56
C ILE A 226 -5.07 17.32 -11.02
N GLY A 227 -6.10 17.93 -10.43
CA GLY A 227 -6.32 18.04 -8.98
C GLY A 227 -6.60 19.48 -8.54
N GLU A 228 -7.12 19.65 -7.33
CA GLU A 228 -7.37 20.99 -6.78
C GLU A 228 -6.06 21.68 -6.41
N LYS A 229 -5.71 22.74 -7.15
CA LYS A 229 -4.42 23.45 -7.01
C LYS A 229 -4.08 23.83 -5.56
N GLU A 230 -5.04 24.36 -4.81
CA GLU A 230 -4.83 24.76 -3.41
C GLU A 230 -4.50 23.56 -2.51
N ILE A 231 -5.13 22.40 -2.74
CA ILE A 231 -4.86 21.16 -2.03
C ILE A 231 -3.49 20.61 -2.43
N LEU A 232 -3.18 20.61 -3.73
CA LEU A 232 -1.89 20.16 -4.24
C LEU A 232 -0.72 20.97 -3.64
N GLU A 233 -0.85 22.29 -3.62
CA GLU A 233 0.12 23.21 -3.02
C GLU A 233 0.21 23.02 -1.49
N LYS A 234 -0.93 22.95 -0.79
CA LYS A 234 -1.00 22.78 0.68
C LYS A 234 -0.27 21.52 1.15
N TYR A 235 -0.38 20.42 0.39
CA TYR A 235 0.22 19.13 0.74
C TYR A 235 1.50 18.83 -0.04
N GLY A 236 1.99 19.76 -0.87
CA GLY A 236 3.23 19.63 -1.62
C GLY A 236 3.24 18.42 -2.56
N ILE A 237 2.14 18.19 -3.27
CA ILE A 237 1.93 17.11 -4.24
C ILE A 237 2.29 17.55 -5.66
N ASP A 238 2.31 18.86 -5.93
CA ASP A 238 2.70 19.46 -7.21
C ASP A 238 4.19 19.91 -7.26
N GLY A 239 4.92 19.75 -6.16
CA GLY A 239 6.33 20.13 -5.99
C GLY A 239 7.34 19.05 -6.40
N GLU A 240 8.39 18.84 -5.58
CA GLU A 240 9.47 17.89 -5.88
C GLU A 240 9.01 16.42 -5.91
N GLN A 241 7.95 16.08 -5.17
CA GLN A 241 7.32 14.75 -5.21
C GLN A 241 6.11 14.76 -6.15
N LYS A 242 6.35 14.60 -7.46
CA LYS A 242 5.27 14.37 -8.43
C LYS A 242 4.71 12.96 -8.29
N GLY A 243 3.40 12.84 -8.46
CA GLY A 243 2.76 11.54 -8.60
C GLY A 243 1.32 11.64 -9.08
N LYS A 244 0.66 10.49 -9.14
CA LYS A 244 -0.75 10.34 -9.55
C LYS A 244 -1.48 9.53 -8.49
N VAL A 245 -2.70 9.96 -8.18
CA VAL A 245 -3.62 9.29 -7.26
C VAL A 245 -4.82 8.83 -8.10
N THR A 246 -5.07 7.53 -8.08
CA THR A 246 -6.17 6.91 -8.81
C THR A 246 -7.08 6.19 -7.82
N VAL A 247 -8.38 6.45 -7.91
CA VAL A 247 -9.41 5.80 -7.12
C VAL A 247 -10.13 4.78 -8.00
N PHE A 248 -10.24 3.57 -7.50
CA PHE A 248 -10.94 2.45 -8.12
C PHE A 248 -12.13 2.09 -7.26
N ARG A 249 -13.35 2.02 -7.82
CA ARG A 249 -14.57 1.75 -7.06
C ARG A 249 -15.35 0.60 -7.67
N ARG A 250 -15.99 -0.19 -6.82
CA ARG A 250 -17.01 -1.14 -7.27
C ARG A 250 -18.35 -0.41 -7.29
N ALA A 251 -19.03 -0.44 -8.43
CA ALA A 251 -20.40 0.06 -8.51
C ALA A 251 -21.28 -0.64 -7.46
N SER A 252 -22.15 0.13 -6.81
CA SER A 252 -23.19 -0.35 -5.90
C SER A 252 -24.34 -1.04 -6.62
#